data_AF-A0A091CJS8-F1
#
_entry.id   AF-A0A091CJS8-F1
#
_cell.length_a   1.000
_cell.length_b   1.000
_cell.length_c   1.000
_cell.angle_alpha   90.00
_cell.angle_beta   90.00
_cell.angle_gamma   90.00
#
_symmetry.space_group_name_H-M   'P 1'
#
loop_
_entity.id
_entity.type
_entity.pdbx_description
1 polymer ?
#
loop_
_entity_poly.entity_id
_entity_poly.type
_entity_poly.pdbx_seq_one_letter_code
_entity_poly.pdbx_strand_id
1 'polypeptide(L)'
;MLESLLALGGLVLLRDSVEWEGRNLLKALIKKSTLRGEQVHVLGCEVSEEEFREGFNSDINNRVVYHDLFRDPLNWSNTGEAFPGGPLGALRAMCRMTDPRPITIALDSLSWLLLHFPCSTVCQTLHTLHHQGSCCGDGSSVNVLGLLHEELHGPGPLGALSNLAQIEVTLGGTVGKASAHILYRKPRHRPTHQVDPTTHLTFNLRLSKKERETRDSLTLPFQFSSEKQQALLRSEPMQASSHILYEPDVYDDLDPEDPDDDLDV
;
A
#
# COMPACT_ATOMS: atom_id res chain seq x y z
N MET A 1 1.25 -9.01 29.24
CA MET A 1 0.46 -8.03 28.46
C MET A 1 0.96 -7.92 27.03
N LEU A 2 2.21 -7.51 26.77
CA LEU A 2 2.78 -7.45 25.40
C LEU A 2 2.70 -8.78 24.64
N GLU A 3 2.80 -9.90 25.36
CA GLU A 3 2.70 -11.25 24.78
C GLU A 3 1.31 -11.58 24.27
N SER A 4 0.27 -11.10 24.94
CA SER A 4 -1.11 -11.26 24.48
C SER A 4 -1.40 -10.37 23.25
N LEU A 5 -0.65 -9.28 23.10
CA LEU A 5 -0.78 -8.33 22.00
C LEU A 5 -0.16 -8.85 20.69
N LEU A 6 1.03 -9.45 20.77
CA LEU A 6 1.67 -10.11 19.62
C LEU A 6 0.88 -11.34 19.13
N ALA A 7 0.13 -11.99 20.04
CA ALA A 7 -0.69 -13.15 19.69
C ALA A 7 -1.96 -12.79 18.90
N LEU A 8 -2.35 -11.51 18.85
CA LEU A 8 -3.60 -11.10 18.21
C LEU A 8 -3.46 -10.81 16.71
N GLY A 9 -2.24 -10.77 16.16
CA GLY A 9 -1.98 -10.37 14.77
C GLY A 9 -2.35 -8.92 14.50
N GLY A 10 -1.41 -8.11 14.02
CA GLY A 10 -1.68 -6.68 13.86
C GLY A 10 -0.51 -5.85 13.38
N LEU A 11 -0.76 -4.55 13.21
CA LEU A 11 0.28 -3.56 13.01
C LEU A 11 0.70 -2.98 14.37
N VAL A 12 1.95 -3.21 14.73
CA VAL A 12 2.62 -2.65 15.92
C VAL A 12 3.56 -1.54 15.47
N LEU A 13 3.24 -0.31 15.85
CA LEU A 13 4.06 0.86 15.59
C LEU A 13 4.90 1.17 16.83
N LEU A 14 6.22 1.17 16.68
CA LEU A 14 7.16 1.59 17.70
C LEU A 14 7.58 3.02 17.38
N ARG A 15 7.27 3.97 18.26
CA ARG A 15 7.70 5.34 18.13
C ARG A 15 8.98 5.56 18.93
N ASP A 16 9.98 6.03 18.22
CA ASP A 16 11.32 6.32 18.68
C ASP A 16 11.56 7.84 18.71
N SER A 17 12.44 8.26 19.61
CA SER A 17 12.92 9.64 19.78
C SER A 17 14.45 9.60 19.83
N VAL A 18 15.13 10.71 19.50
CA VAL A 18 16.60 10.74 19.52
C VAL A 18 17.20 10.36 20.88
N GLU A 19 16.44 10.55 21.96
CA GLU A 19 16.87 10.21 23.32
C GLU A 19 16.73 8.71 23.67
N TRP A 20 15.88 7.94 22.96
CA TRP A 20 15.45 6.61 23.40
C TRP A 20 15.34 5.57 22.27
N GLU A 21 16.47 5.03 21.81
CA GLU A 21 16.52 4.03 20.73
C GLU A 21 15.53 2.85 20.88
N GLY A 22 14.57 2.77 19.94
CA GLY A 22 13.56 1.73 19.87
C GLY A 22 14.02 0.44 19.20
N ARG A 23 15.23 0.43 18.62
CA ARG A 23 15.84 -0.76 18.01
C ARG A 23 16.04 -1.89 19.03
N ASN A 24 16.43 -1.56 20.26
CA ASN A 24 16.58 -2.56 21.33
C ASN A 24 15.26 -3.26 21.65
N LEU A 25 14.16 -2.50 21.66
CA LEU A 25 12.82 -3.05 21.84
C LEU A 25 12.40 -3.89 20.62
N LEU A 26 12.67 -3.44 19.39
CA LEU A 26 12.42 -4.22 18.17
C LEU A 26 13.16 -5.56 18.18
N LYS A 27 14.46 -5.56 18.53
CA LYS A 27 15.26 -6.79 18.69
C LYS A 27 14.66 -7.71 19.76
N ALA A 28 14.21 -7.16 20.89
CA ALA A 28 13.55 -7.94 21.94
C ALA A 28 12.22 -8.57 21.46
N LEU A 29 11.44 -7.87 20.64
CA LEU A 29 10.20 -8.37 20.06
C LEU A 29 10.46 -9.49 19.05
N ILE A 30 11.46 -9.34 18.19
CA ILE A 30 11.90 -10.39 17.25
C ILE A 30 12.36 -11.64 18.00
N LYS A 31 13.15 -11.47 19.08
CA LYS A 31 13.55 -12.59 19.95
C LYS A 31 12.33 -13.34 20.50
N LYS A 32 11.27 -12.62 20.89
CA LYS A 32 10.02 -13.24 21.35
C LYS A 32 9.25 -13.95 20.25
N SER A 33 9.15 -13.37 19.05
CA SER A 33 8.48 -14.01 17.91
C SER A 33 9.17 -15.29 17.46
N THR A 34 10.50 -15.31 17.44
CA THR A 34 11.26 -16.54 17.09
C THR A 34 11.10 -17.67 18.11
N LEU A 35 10.97 -17.35 19.40
CA LEU A 35 10.67 -18.34 20.45
C LEU A 35 9.28 -18.97 20.30
N ARG A 36 8.33 -18.27 19.67
CA ARG A 36 7.01 -18.81 19.35
C ARG A 36 7.00 -19.74 18.13
N GLY A 37 8.12 -19.82 17.41
CA GLY A 37 8.21 -20.58 16.17
C GLY A 37 7.56 -19.89 14.97
N GLU A 38 7.33 -18.57 15.06
CA GLU A 38 6.90 -17.74 13.93
C GLU A 38 8.03 -17.63 12.89
N GLN A 39 7.67 -17.52 11.62
CA GLN A 39 8.62 -17.16 10.56
C GLN A 39 8.83 -15.65 10.61
N VAL A 40 10.06 -15.20 10.83
CA VAL A 40 10.37 -13.77 10.97
C VAL A 40 11.13 -13.27 9.75
N HIS A 41 10.60 -12.24 9.11
CA HIS A 41 11.26 -11.50 8.04
C HIS A 41 11.64 -10.12 8.55
N VAL A 42 12.93 -9.77 8.43
CA VAL A 42 13.43 -8.44 8.79
C VAL A 42 13.78 -7.71 7.51
N LEU A 43 13.27 -6.49 7.36
CA LEU A 43 13.60 -5.59 6.27
C LEU A 43 14.46 -4.46 6.83
N GLY A 44 15.75 -4.51 6.49
CA GLY A 44 16.73 -3.53 6.91
C GLY A 44 16.80 -2.38 5.92
N CYS A 45 16.27 -1.23 6.31
CA CYS A 45 16.29 -0.01 5.47
C CYS A 45 17.33 1.01 5.96
N GLU A 46 17.70 0.97 7.24
CA GLU A 46 18.55 1.99 7.88
C GLU A 46 19.87 1.41 8.38
N VAL A 47 19.86 0.15 8.81
CA VAL A 47 21.02 -0.58 9.33
C VAL A 47 21.39 -1.74 8.39
N SER A 48 22.68 -2.05 8.31
CA SER A 48 23.20 -3.19 7.57
C SER A 48 22.83 -4.52 8.24
N GLU A 49 22.85 -5.61 7.46
CA GLU A 49 22.59 -6.95 7.99
C GLU A 49 23.52 -7.29 9.16
N GLU A 50 24.80 -6.92 9.05
CA GLU A 50 25.84 -7.26 10.00
C GLU A 50 25.59 -6.60 11.37
N GLU A 51 25.33 -5.30 11.39
CA GLU A 51 25.05 -4.54 12.63
C GLU A 51 23.72 -4.98 13.28
N PHE A 52 22.74 -5.37 12.46
CA PHE A 52 21.50 -5.90 12.99
C PHE A 52 21.74 -7.26 13.65
N ARG A 53 22.51 -8.15 13.00
CA ARG A 53 22.84 -9.52 13.44
C ARG A 53 23.73 -9.56 14.68
N GLU A 54 24.60 -8.56 14.89
CA GLU A 54 25.46 -8.44 16.08
C GLU A 54 24.67 -8.36 17.41
N GLY A 55 23.34 -8.15 17.37
CA GLY A 55 22.46 -8.18 18.55
C GLY A 55 21.69 -9.49 18.80
N PHE A 56 21.79 -10.50 17.93
CA PHE A 56 21.00 -11.73 17.99
C PHE A 56 21.80 -12.98 18.34
N ASN A 57 21.12 -13.95 18.96
CA ASN A 57 21.68 -15.28 19.17
C ASN A 57 21.72 -16.07 17.86
N SER A 58 22.69 -16.96 17.69
CA SER A 58 22.87 -17.78 16.48
C SER A 58 21.62 -18.58 16.08
N ASP A 59 20.84 -19.07 17.04
CA ASP A 59 19.62 -19.85 16.79
C ASP A 59 18.49 -19.03 16.16
N ILE A 60 18.44 -17.75 16.51
CA ILE A 60 17.45 -16.80 16.00
C ILE A 60 17.83 -16.41 14.58
N ASN A 61 19.13 -16.23 14.35
CA ASN A 61 19.70 -15.87 13.08
C ASN A 61 19.42 -16.90 11.97
N ASN A 62 19.42 -18.19 12.31
CA ASN A 62 19.09 -19.27 11.37
C ASN A 62 17.59 -19.33 11.00
N ARG A 63 16.72 -18.67 11.78
CA ARG A 63 15.26 -18.67 11.57
C ARG A 63 14.74 -17.35 11.02
N VAL A 64 15.54 -16.29 11.09
CA VAL A 64 15.21 -14.96 10.59
C VAL A 64 15.69 -14.86 9.15
N VAL A 65 14.79 -14.47 8.24
CA VAL A 65 15.15 -14.12 6.87
C VAL A 65 15.38 -12.61 6.84
N TYR A 66 16.61 -12.20 6.58
CA TYR A 66 16.96 -10.80 6.43
C TYR A 66 16.83 -10.38 4.96
N HIS A 67 16.24 -9.23 4.74
CA HIS A 67 16.14 -8.57 3.43
C HIS A 67 16.89 -7.25 3.52
N ASP A 68 18.07 -7.20 2.91
CA ASP A 68 18.89 -5.99 2.84
C ASP A 68 18.33 -5.05 1.77
N LEU A 69 17.60 -4.02 2.21
CA LEU A 69 17.15 -2.91 1.38
C LEU A 69 18.04 -1.67 1.53
N PHE A 70 19.08 -1.75 2.38
CA PHE A 70 20.00 -0.66 2.67
C PHE A 70 21.00 -0.49 1.52
N ARG A 71 21.58 -1.59 1.03
CA ARG A 71 22.53 -1.54 -0.09
C ARG A 71 21.85 -1.31 -1.43
N ASP A 72 20.68 -1.91 -1.63
CA ASP A 72 19.98 -1.85 -2.91
C ASP A 72 18.44 -1.94 -2.77
N PRO A 73 17.77 -0.79 -2.53
CA PRO A 73 16.32 -0.75 -2.35
C PRO A 73 15.52 -1.05 -3.63
N LEU A 74 16.15 -0.99 -4.81
CA LEU A 74 15.49 -1.18 -6.11
C LEU A 74 15.97 -2.43 -6.85
N ASN A 75 16.83 -3.25 -6.22
CA ASN A 75 17.47 -4.43 -6.80
C ASN A 75 18.21 -4.13 -8.13
N TRP A 76 18.84 -2.96 -8.24
CA TRP A 76 19.72 -2.61 -9.36
C TRP A 76 20.91 -3.58 -9.53
N SER A 77 21.32 -4.29 -8.47
CA SER A 77 22.42 -5.27 -8.51
C SER A 77 22.01 -6.65 -9.07
N ASN A 78 20.73 -6.88 -9.40
CA ASN A 78 20.22 -8.15 -9.95
C ASN A 78 20.67 -9.39 -9.13
N THR A 79 20.92 -9.21 -7.85
CA THR A 79 21.07 -10.31 -6.89
C THR A 79 19.69 -10.94 -6.78
N GLY A 80 19.54 -12.17 -7.27
CA GLY A 80 18.26 -12.87 -7.48
C GLY A 80 17.40 -13.15 -6.24
N GLU A 81 17.56 -12.37 -5.18
CA GLU A 81 16.87 -12.48 -3.89
C GLU A 81 15.79 -11.39 -3.69
N ALA A 82 15.75 -10.33 -4.51
CA ALA A 82 14.75 -9.28 -4.36
C ALA A 82 13.58 -9.38 -5.37
N PHE A 83 12.38 -9.35 -4.81
CA PHE A 83 11.10 -9.49 -5.51
C PHE A 83 10.85 -8.36 -6.53
N PRO A 84 10.20 -8.66 -7.68
CA PRO A 84 9.87 -7.65 -8.67
C PRO A 84 8.84 -6.67 -8.09
N GLY A 85 9.23 -5.41 -7.93
CA GLY A 85 8.36 -4.33 -7.45
C GLY A 85 8.86 -3.54 -6.23
N GLY A 86 10.15 -3.64 -5.89
CA GLY A 86 10.76 -2.90 -4.78
C GLY A 86 10.31 -3.41 -3.40
N PRO A 87 10.55 -2.64 -2.31
CA PRO A 87 10.32 -3.10 -0.94
C PRO A 87 8.84 -3.40 -0.66
N LEU A 88 7.95 -2.66 -1.30
CA LEU A 88 6.49 -2.85 -1.20
C LEU A 88 6.00 -4.07 -2.00
N GLY A 89 6.66 -4.35 -3.13
CA GLY A 89 6.47 -5.58 -3.90
C GLY A 89 6.92 -6.81 -3.12
N ALA A 90 8.07 -6.73 -2.46
CA ALA A 90 8.58 -7.79 -1.59
C ALA A 90 7.62 -8.09 -0.43
N LEU A 91 7.13 -7.06 0.27
CA LEU A 91 6.10 -7.22 1.31
C LEU A 91 4.84 -7.93 0.78
N ARG A 92 4.37 -7.54 -0.40
CA ARG A 92 3.19 -8.15 -1.03
C ARG A 92 3.45 -9.59 -1.50
N ALA A 93 4.66 -9.89 -1.96
CA ALA A 93 5.04 -11.22 -2.41
C ALA A 93 5.22 -12.19 -1.23
N MET A 94 5.81 -11.74 -0.12
CA MET A 94 5.92 -12.53 1.11
C MET A 94 4.55 -12.93 1.67
N CYS A 95 3.56 -12.03 1.62
CA CYS A 95 2.17 -12.37 1.99
C CYS A 95 1.48 -13.36 1.04
N ARG A 96 1.96 -13.51 -0.20
CA ARG A 96 1.42 -14.49 -1.17
C ARG A 96 2.07 -15.88 -1.02
N MET A 97 3.22 -15.97 -0.36
CA MET A 97 3.97 -17.21 -0.16
C MET A 97 3.48 -18.05 1.04
N THR A 98 2.29 -17.75 1.59
CA THR A 98 1.81 -18.26 2.89
C THR A 98 2.00 -19.77 3.11
N ASP A 99 3.00 -20.09 3.92
CA ASP A 99 3.12 -21.30 4.73
C ASP A 99 2.07 -21.28 5.87
N PRO A 100 1.73 -22.44 6.49
CA PRO A 100 0.74 -22.52 7.57
C PRO A 100 1.17 -21.89 8.90
N ARG A 101 2.36 -21.27 8.97
CA ARG A 101 2.91 -20.69 10.21
C ARG A 101 2.59 -19.19 10.28
N PRO A 102 2.38 -18.64 11.49
CA PRO A 102 2.27 -17.20 11.67
C PRO A 102 3.56 -16.50 11.23
N ILE A 103 3.40 -15.43 10.44
CA ILE A 103 4.49 -14.66 9.83
C ILE A 103 4.60 -13.32 10.53
N THR A 104 5.81 -12.99 10.98
CA THR A 104 6.13 -11.70 11.61
C THR A 104 7.09 -10.92 10.72
N ILE A 105 6.65 -9.76 10.25
CA ILE A 105 7.43 -8.85 9.40
C ILE A 105 7.92 -7.70 10.28
N ALA A 106 9.23 -7.52 10.41
CA ALA A 106 9.84 -6.42 11.13
C ALA A 106 10.47 -5.42 10.15
N LEU A 107 10.05 -4.16 10.24
CA LEU A 107 10.55 -3.04 9.47
C LEU A 107 11.46 -2.21 10.38
N ASP A 108 12.75 -2.17 10.04
CA ASP A 108 13.76 -1.47 10.84
C ASP A 108 13.53 0.05 10.87
N SER A 109 13.04 0.63 9.77
CA SER A 109 12.70 2.05 9.71
C SER A 109 11.56 2.31 8.72
N LEU A 110 10.36 2.55 9.24
CA LEU A 110 9.24 3.10 8.46
C LEU A 110 9.51 4.53 8.03
N SER A 111 10.36 5.24 8.78
CA SER A 111 10.75 6.61 8.45
C SER A 111 11.40 6.69 7.08
N TRP A 112 12.29 5.74 6.78
CA TRP A 112 12.91 5.64 5.47
C TRP A 112 11.87 5.44 4.35
N LEU A 113 10.89 4.54 4.55
CA LEU A 113 9.82 4.33 3.57
C LEU A 113 8.95 5.58 3.34
N LEU A 114 8.67 6.36 4.38
CA LEU A 114 7.93 7.62 4.26
C LEU A 114 8.72 8.74 3.56
N LEU A 115 10.06 8.68 3.61
CA LEU A 115 10.92 9.62 2.88
C LEU A 115 10.97 9.32 1.39
N HIS A 116 10.93 8.04 1.01
CA HIS A 116 11.06 7.60 -0.39
C HIS A 116 9.72 7.38 -1.10
N PHE A 117 8.64 7.13 -0.37
CA PHE A 117 7.32 6.86 -0.94
C PHE A 117 6.25 7.76 -0.32
N PRO A 118 5.20 8.13 -1.08
CA PRO A 118 4.09 8.89 -0.52
C PRO A 118 3.40 8.10 0.61
N CYS A 119 3.04 8.81 1.67
CA CYS A 119 2.40 8.23 2.86
C CYS A 119 1.15 7.40 2.52
N SER A 120 0.39 7.78 1.49
CA SER A 120 -0.78 7.05 1.02
C SER A 120 -0.42 5.63 0.56
N THR A 121 0.64 5.47 -0.22
CA THR A 121 1.09 4.16 -0.72
C THR A 121 1.58 3.28 0.43
N VAL A 122 2.36 3.82 1.37
CA VAL A 122 2.83 3.07 2.55
C VAL A 122 1.64 2.62 3.42
N CYS A 123 0.68 3.52 3.68
CA CYS A 123 -0.52 3.18 4.43
C CYS A 123 -1.37 2.14 3.70
N GLN A 124 -1.52 2.26 2.38
CA GLN A 124 -2.23 1.26 1.57
C GLN A 124 -1.55 -0.09 1.62
N THR A 125 -0.22 -0.15 1.53
CA THR A 125 0.51 -1.42 1.61
C THR A 125 0.34 -2.04 2.98
N LEU A 126 0.56 -1.30 4.06
CA LEU A 126 0.37 -1.79 5.43
C LEU A 126 -1.08 -2.25 5.67
N HIS A 127 -2.06 -1.51 5.14
CA HIS A 127 -3.47 -1.87 5.20
C HIS A 127 -3.76 -3.16 4.42
N THR A 128 -3.17 -3.36 3.23
CA THR A 128 -3.32 -4.60 2.47
C THR A 128 -2.69 -5.79 3.16
N LEU A 129 -1.52 -5.63 3.80
CA LEU A 129 -0.87 -6.68 4.61
C LEU A 129 -1.78 -7.08 5.79
N HIS A 130 -2.38 -6.09 6.46
CA HIS A 130 -3.30 -6.34 7.55
C HIS A 130 -4.60 -7.04 7.11
N HIS A 131 -5.18 -6.64 5.96
CA HIS A 131 -6.44 -7.19 5.47
C HIS A 131 -6.29 -8.59 4.85
N GLN A 132 -5.17 -8.89 4.20
CA GLN A 132 -4.92 -10.21 3.63
C GLN A 132 -4.86 -11.31 4.70
N GLY A 133 -4.36 -11.00 5.90
CA GLY A 133 -4.43 -11.89 7.07
C GLY A 133 -5.85 -12.14 7.62
N SER A 134 -6.88 -11.44 7.11
CA SER A 134 -8.28 -11.67 7.48
C SER A 134 -9.11 -12.34 6.38
N CYS A 135 -8.66 -12.33 5.12
CA CYS A 135 -9.45 -12.84 3.99
C CYS A 135 -9.32 -14.35 3.80
N CYS A 136 -8.20 -14.93 4.22
CA CYS A 136 -7.98 -16.36 4.22
C CYS A 136 -8.41 -16.89 5.59
N GLY A 137 -9.47 -17.67 5.66
CA GLY A 137 -9.93 -18.35 6.88
C GLY A 137 -8.99 -19.46 7.37
N ASP A 138 -7.70 -19.36 7.04
CA ASP A 138 -6.63 -20.25 7.47
C ASP A 138 -5.80 -19.49 8.51
N GLY A 139 -5.41 -20.12 9.61
CA GLY A 139 -4.92 -19.48 10.84
C GLY A 139 -3.60 -18.69 10.76
N SER A 140 -3.15 -18.28 9.58
CA SER A 140 -1.95 -17.47 9.36
C SER A 140 -2.21 -15.99 9.70
N SER A 141 -2.06 -15.66 10.98
CA SER A 141 -2.00 -14.26 11.41
C SER A 141 -0.67 -13.62 10.96
N VAL A 142 -0.75 -12.50 10.23
CA VAL A 142 0.40 -11.68 9.86
C VAL A 142 0.56 -10.58 10.89
N ASN A 143 1.74 -10.48 11.48
CA ASN A 143 2.10 -9.42 12.42
C ASN A 143 3.17 -8.51 11.78
N VAL A 144 2.93 -7.21 11.77
CA VAL A 144 3.85 -6.23 11.20
C VAL A 144 4.35 -5.33 12.31
N LEU A 145 5.66 -5.30 12.53
CA LEU A 145 6.33 -4.38 13.44
C LEU A 145 7.04 -3.32 12.62
N GLY A 146 6.90 -2.05 12.98
CA GLY A 146 7.65 -0.98 12.33
C GLY A 146 8.14 0.07 13.31
N LEU A 147 9.40 0.47 13.16
CA LEU A 147 9.98 1.59 13.90
C LEU A 147 9.71 2.90 13.15
N LEU A 148 9.25 3.92 13.86
CA LEU A 148 8.98 5.25 13.33
C LEU A 148 9.65 6.29 14.23
N HIS A 149 10.41 7.18 13.61
CA HIS A 149 11.12 8.27 14.29
C HIS A 149 10.18 9.48 14.35
N GLU A 150 9.77 9.92 15.53
CA GLU A 150 8.76 10.99 15.68
C GLU A 150 9.22 12.33 15.09
N GLU A 151 10.52 12.62 15.13
CA GLU A 151 11.10 13.91 14.77
C GLU A 151 11.19 14.14 13.26
N LEU A 152 11.17 13.08 12.45
CA LEU A 152 11.32 13.16 11.00
C LEU A 152 10.02 13.44 10.25
N HIS A 153 8.86 13.28 10.90
CA HIS A 153 7.56 13.32 10.23
C HIS A 153 6.62 14.37 10.80
N GLY A 154 5.90 15.05 9.91
CA GLY A 154 4.82 15.95 10.30
C GLY A 154 3.63 15.20 10.95
N PRO A 155 2.69 15.94 11.57
CA PRO A 155 1.55 15.34 12.27
C PRO A 155 0.60 14.57 11.35
N GLY A 156 0.60 14.84 10.04
CA GLY A 156 -0.25 14.16 9.05
C GLY A 156 0.08 12.68 8.88
N PRO A 157 1.27 12.32 8.37
CA PRO A 157 1.70 10.93 8.20
C PRO A 157 1.68 10.14 9.52
N LEU A 158 2.12 10.78 10.60
CA LEU A 158 2.11 10.23 11.94
C LEU A 158 0.68 9.89 12.40
N GLY A 159 -0.27 10.80 12.16
CA GLY A 159 -1.68 10.59 12.43
C GLY A 159 -2.26 9.42 11.63
N ALA A 160 -1.96 9.33 10.33
CA ALA A 160 -2.42 8.25 9.48
C ALA A 160 -1.90 6.88 9.94
N LEU A 161 -0.61 6.76 10.25
CA LEU A 161 -0.01 5.52 10.75
C LEU A 161 -0.52 5.16 12.15
N SER A 162 -0.67 6.14 13.05
CA SER A 162 -1.26 5.89 14.37
C SER A 162 -2.68 5.36 14.27
N ASN A 163 -3.45 5.82 13.28
CA ASN A 163 -4.82 5.38 13.04
C ASN A 163 -4.91 3.99 12.42
N LEU A 164 -3.90 3.60 11.64
CA LEU A 164 -3.78 2.27 11.07
C LEU A 164 -3.27 1.25 12.10
N ALA A 165 -2.38 1.66 13.00
CA ALA A 165 -1.77 0.80 14.00
C ALA A 165 -2.78 0.36 15.07
N GLN A 166 -2.77 -0.94 15.38
CA GLN A 166 -3.56 -1.48 16.48
C GLN A 166 -2.87 -1.27 17.82
N ILE A 167 -1.54 -1.33 17.80
CA ILE A 167 -0.70 -1.11 18.96
C ILE A 167 0.30 -0.03 18.59
N GLU A 168 0.35 1.00 19.41
CA GLU A 168 1.32 2.07 19.33
C GLU A 168 2.11 2.07 20.63
N VAL A 169 3.42 1.93 20.54
CA VAL A 169 4.33 1.95 21.68
C VAL A 169 5.21 3.18 21.53
N THR A 170 4.98 4.17 22.38
CA THR A 170 5.82 5.37 22.44
C THR A 170 6.84 5.18 23.54
N LEU A 171 8.11 5.18 23.16
CA LEU A 171 9.22 5.18 24.10
C LEU A 171 9.42 6.59 24.64
N GLY A 172 9.51 6.70 25.96
CA GLY A 172 9.86 7.96 26.61
C GLY A 172 10.35 7.69 28.01
N GLY A 173 10.98 8.65 28.64
CA GLY A 173 11.48 8.43 30.00
C GLY A 173 11.99 9.71 30.60
N THR A 174 11.89 9.79 31.91
CA THR A 174 12.65 10.78 32.67
C THR A 174 14.01 10.17 32.99
N VAL A 175 15.05 10.99 33.12
CA VAL A 175 16.43 10.54 33.38
C VAL A 175 16.44 9.52 34.53
N GLY A 176 16.76 8.25 34.23
CA GLY A 176 16.81 7.15 35.20
C GLY A 176 15.63 6.17 35.20
N LYS A 177 14.55 6.42 34.44
CA LYS A 177 13.45 5.46 34.26
C LYS A 177 12.87 5.49 32.86
N ALA A 178 13.19 4.47 32.06
CA ALA A 178 12.56 4.23 30.78
C ALA A 178 11.09 3.83 30.98
N SER A 179 10.16 4.49 30.30
CA SER A 179 8.72 4.25 30.34
C SER A 179 8.16 4.08 28.93
N ALA A 180 7.63 2.91 28.61
CA ALA A 180 6.92 2.71 27.35
C ALA A 180 5.43 3.01 27.56
N HIS A 181 4.90 4.01 26.84
CA HIS A 181 3.47 4.27 26.78
C HIS A 181 2.88 3.38 25.69
N ILE A 182 2.07 2.39 26.10
CA ILE A 182 1.47 1.44 25.17
C ILE A 182 0.00 1.82 24.99
N LEU A 183 -0.33 2.29 23.79
CA LEU A 183 -1.69 2.55 23.38
C LEU A 183 -2.19 1.35 22.58
N TYR A 184 -3.07 0.57 23.20
CA TYR A 184 -3.73 -0.55 22.54
C TYR A 184 -5.14 -0.14 22.09
N ARG A 185 -5.36 -0.19 20.77
CA ARG A 185 -6.67 0.00 20.18
C ARG A 185 -7.31 -1.37 20.04
N LYS A 186 -8.32 -1.66 20.87
CA LYS A 186 -9.19 -2.83 20.65
C LYS A 186 -9.70 -2.77 19.21
N PRO A 187 -9.72 -3.89 18.46
CA PRO A 187 -10.34 -3.92 17.14
C PRO A 187 -11.73 -3.35 17.31
N ARG A 188 -11.98 -2.16 16.74
CA ARG A 188 -13.32 -1.60 16.74
C ARG A 188 -14.19 -2.67 16.11
N HIS A 189 -15.20 -3.08 16.86
CA HIS A 189 -16.30 -3.92 16.43
C HIS A 189 -16.52 -3.65 14.95
N ARG A 190 -16.22 -4.64 14.09
CA ARG A 190 -16.63 -4.55 12.70
C ARG A 190 -18.09 -4.14 12.75
N PRO A 191 -18.50 -3.03 12.12
CA PRO A 191 -19.89 -2.96 11.73
C PRO A 191 -20.03 -4.18 10.81
N THR A 192 -20.65 -5.24 11.32
CA THR A 192 -21.13 -6.39 10.53
C THR A 192 -22.13 -5.94 9.48
N HIS A 193 -22.54 -4.67 9.52
CA HIS A 193 -23.21 -3.97 8.46
C HIS A 193 -22.17 -3.37 7.50
N GLN A 194 -22.03 -3.99 6.33
CA GLN A 194 -21.61 -3.30 5.12
C GLN A 194 -22.61 -2.14 4.91
N VAL A 195 -22.35 -0.98 5.53
CA VAL A 195 -23.15 0.21 5.30
C VAL A 195 -22.80 0.64 3.90
N ASP A 196 -23.68 0.29 2.98
CA ASP A 196 -23.57 0.73 1.61
C ASP A 196 -23.49 2.26 1.60
N PRO A 197 -22.41 2.86 1.05
CA PRO A 197 -22.16 4.30 1.12
C PRO A 197 -23.27 5.12 0.45
N THR A 198 -24.15 4.47 -0.34
CA THR A 198 -25.30 5.09 -0.97
C THR A 198 -26.56 5.18 -0.09
N THR A 199 -26.54 4.60 1.12
CA THR A 199 -27.71 4.52 2.01
C THR A 199 -28.11 5.83 2.72
N HIS A 200 -27.21 6.81 2.78
CA HIS A 200 -27.45 8.11 3.45
C HIS A 200 -27.42 9.31 2.49
N LEU A 201 -27.59 9.07 1.19
CA LEU A 201 -27.68 10.15 0.22
C LEU A 201 -29.10 10.71 0.18
N THR A 202 -29.21 12.03 0.11
CA THR A 202 -30.49 12.74 -0.05
C THR A 202 -31.11 12.50 -1.44
N PHE A 203 -30.35 11.88 -2.35
CA PHE A 203 -30.77 11.51 -3.69
C PHE A 203 -30.37 10.05 -3.97
N ASN A 204 -31.21 9.35 -4.73
CA ASN A 204 -31.02 7.94 -5.02
C ASN A 204 -30.00 7.74 -6.15
N LEU A 205 -28.86 7.11 -5.85
CA LEU A 205 -27.84 6.72 -6.85
C LEU A 205 -28.09 5.34 -7.48
N ARG A 206 -29.12 4.61 -7.04
CA ARG A 206 -29.46 3.29 -7.54
C ARG A 206 -30.64 3.40 -8.50
N LEU A 207 -30.39 3.08 -9.77
CA LEU A 207 -31.46 2.93 -10.75
C LEU A 207 -32.29 1.68 -10.41
N SER A 208 -33.61 1.82 -10.38
CA SER A 208 -34.52 0.68 -10.40
C SER A 208 -34.40 -0.08 -11.72
N LYS A 209 -34.84 -1.35 -11.75
CA LYS A 209 -34.84 -2.17 -12.97
C LYS A 209 -35.55 -1.46 -14.14
N LYS A 210 -36.69 -0.84 -13.84
CA LYS A 210 -37.49 -0.08 -14.81
C LYS A 210 -36.75 1.16 -15.34
N GLU A 211 -36.08 1.93 -14.47
CA GLU A 211 -35.31 3.11 -14.90
C GLU A 211 -34.09 2.71 -15.73
N ARG A 212 -33.44 1.59 -15.39
CA ARG A 212 -32.31 1.06 -16.17
C ARG A 212 -32.75 0.61 -17.56
N GLU A 213 -33.85 -0.14 -17.65
CA GLU A 213 -34.45 -0.53 -18.94
C GLU A 213 -34.85 0.70 -19.77
N THR A 214 -35.42 1.73 -19.13
CA THR A 214 -35.79 2.98 -19.81
C THR A 214 -34.56 3.75 -20.31
N ARG A 215 -33.50 3.84 -19.50
CA ARG A 215 -32.23 4.45 -19.89
C ARG A 215 -31.59 3.71 -21.07
N ASP A 216 -31.56 2.38 -21.01
CA ASP A 216 -30.90 1.55 -22.02
C ASP A 216 -31.69 1.51 -23.35
N SER A 217 -32.99 1.82 -23.32
CA SER A 217 -33.86 1.98 -24.51
C SER A 217 -33.99 3.41 -25.02
N LEU A 218 -33.38 4.39 -24.34
CA LEU A 218 -33.45 5.78 -24.73
C LEU A 218 -32.49 6.03 -25.91
N THR A 219 -33.04 6.28 -27.09
CA THR A 219 -32.24 6.73 -28.24
C THR A 219 -31.76 8.16 -28.00
N LEU A 220 -30.43 8.35 -27.91
CA LEU A 220 -29.85 9.68 -27.73
C LEU A 220 -30.07 10.55 -28.98
N PRO A 221 -30.47 11.83 -28.84
CA PRO A 221 -30.79 12.70 -29.98
C PRO A 221 -29.69 12.86 -31.03
N PHE A 222 -28.42 12.72 -30.62
CA PHE A 222 -27.24 12.89 -31.47
C PHE A 222 -26.51 11.58 -31.80
N GLN A 223 -27.04 10.43 -31.35
CA GLN A 223 -26.47 9.13 -31.67
C GLN A 223 -27.19 8.57 -32.91
N PHE A 224 -26.55 8.71 -34.06
CA PHE A 224 -27.01 8.10 -35.30
C PHE A 224 -26.89 6.57 -35.20
N SER A 225 -27.87 5.83 -35.75
CA SER A 225 -27.74 4.38 -35.86
C SER A 225 -26.54 4.02 -36.74
N SER A 226 -25.93 2.85 -36.52
CA SER A 226 -24.80 2.40 -37.34
C SER A 226 -25.12 2.42 -38.83
N GLU A 227 -26.35 2.10 -39.23
CA GLU A 227 -26.81 2.21 -40.63
C GLU A 227 -26.87 3.66 -41.12
N LYS A 228 -27.34 4.60 -40.30
CA LYS A 228 -27.40 6.02 -40.68
C LYS A 228 -26.02 6.66 -40.69
N GLN A 229 -25.11 6.26 -39.79
CA GLN A 229 -23.70 6.63 -39.85
C GLN A 229 -23.06 6.07 -41.12
N GLN A 230 -23.27 4.79 -41.44
CA GLN A 230 -22.74 4.20 -42.67
C GLN A 230 -23.36 4.81 -43.93
N ALA A 231 -24.63 5.24 -43.92
CA ALA A 231 -25.25 5.92 -45.05
C ALA A 231 -24.75 7.36 -45.23
N LEU A 232 -24.44 8.07 -44.14
CA LEU A 232 -23.83 9.41 -44.19
C LEU A 232 -22.34 9.37 -44.54
N LEU A 233 -21.64 8.29 -44.13
CA LEU A 233 -20.22 8.07 -44.41
C LEU A 233 -19.96 7.35 -45.74
N ARG A 234 -20.95 6.65 -46.31
CA ARG A 234 -20.84 6.09 -47.66
C ARG A 234 -21.11 7.18 -48.69
N SER A 235 -20.03 7.61 -49.34
CA SER A 235 -20.09 8.24 -50.65
C SER A 235 -20.80 7.30 -51.64
N GLU A 236 -22.03 7.64 -52.03
CA GLU A 236 -22.74 7.04 -53.16
C GLU A 236 -21.85 7.12 -54.43
N PRO A 237 -21.76 6.06 -55.24
CA PRO A 237 -21.00 6.09 -56.49
C PRO A 237 -21.82 6.77 -57.60
N MET A 238 -22.02 8.10 -57.52
CA MET A 238 -22.46 8.91 -58.66
C MET A 238 -22.05 10.39 -58.54
N GLN A 239 -21.06 10.78 -59.35
CA GLN A 239 -20.98 12.07 -60.06
C GLN A 239 -21.01 13.42 -59.30
N ALA A 240 -20.72 13.46 -58.01
CA ALA A 240 -20.38 14.74 -57.35
C ALA A 240 -19.23 14.54 -56.34
N SER A 241 -18.00 14.82 -56.76
CA SER A 241 -16.91 15.02 -55.80
C SER A 241 -17.15 16.37 -55.11
N SER A 242 -17.80 16.36 -53.95
CA SER A 242 -17.74 17.52 -53.07
C SER A 242 -16.34 17.55 -52.47
N HIS A 243 -15.49 18.41 -53.01
CA HIS A 243 -14.21 18.72 -52.39
C HIS A 243 -14.44 19.81 -51.34
N ILE A 244 -14.10 19.50 -50.10
CA ILE A 244 -13.96 20.50 -49.05
C ILE A 244 -12.67 21.25 -49.38
N LEU A 245 -12.81 22.45 -49.93
CA LEU A 245 -11.69 23.35 -50.20
C LEU A 245 -11.40 24.11 -48.90
N TYR A 246 -10.34 23.70 -48.22
CA TYR A 246 -9.78 24.45 -47.12
C TYR A 246 -8.87 25.53 -47.70
N GLU A 247 -9.21 26.79 -47.49
CA GLU A 247 -8.32 27.93 -47.77
C GLU A 247 -7.61 28.29 -46.47
N PRO A 248 -6.29 28.09 -46.36
CA PRO A 248 -5.57 28.46 -45.16
C PRO A 248 -5.63 29.97 -44.95
N ASP A 249 -6.05 30.41 -43.76
CA ASP A 249 -5.99 31.82 -43.42
C ASP A 249 -4.62 32.19 -42.81
N VAL A 250 -4.36 33.49 -42.68
CA VAL A 250 -3.07 33.99 -42.15
C VAL A 250 -2.86 33.73 -40.66
N TYR A 251 -3.85 33.12 -39.99
CA TYR A 251 -3.80 32.68 -38.59
C TYR A 251 -3.89 31.15 -38.47
N ASP A 252 -3.84 30.42 -39.59
CA ASP A 252 -3.60 28.98 -39.58
C ASP A 252 -2.14 28.73 -39.24
N ASP A 253 -1.89 28.79 -37.94
CA ASP A 253 -0.64 28.43 -37.29
C ASP A 253 -0.48 26.91 -37.48
N LEU A 254 0.06 26.50 -38.63
CA LEU A 254 0.56 25.14 -38.83
C LEU A 254 1.78 24.95 -37.92
N ASP A 255 1.51 24.70 -36.64
CA ASP A 255 2.53 24.32 -35.68
C ASP A 255 3.19 23.02 -36.20
N PRO A 256 4.50 23.00 -36.47
CA PRO A 256 5.18 21.82 -37.00
C PRO A 256 5.35 20.71 -35.95
N GLU A 257 4.82 20.90 -34.74
CA GLU A 257 4.84 19.93 -33.65
C GLU A 257 3.41 19.42 -33.46
N ASP A 258 3.06 18.38 -34.21
CA ASP A 258 1.87 17.57 -33.91
C ASP A 258 2.16 16.85 -32.58
N PRO A 259 1.46 17.17 -31.48
CA PRO A 259 1.75 16.60 -30.16
C PRO A 259 1.36 15.12 -30.06
N ASP A 260 0.84 14.54 -31.15
CA ASP A 260 0.44 13.14 -31.24
C ASP A 260 1.52 12.27 -31.96
N ASP A 261 2.57 12.89 -32.54
CA ASP A 261 3.62 12.20 -33.30
C ASP A 261 4.59 11.35 -32.43
N ASP A 262 4.54 11.50 -31.11
CA ASP A 262 5.27 10.68 -30.13
C ASP A 262 4.40 9.62 -29.43
N LEU A 263 3.13 9.47 -29.85
CA LEU A 263 2.20 8.48 -29.30
C LEU A 263 2.25 7.16 -30.09
N ASP A 264 2.96 6.17 -29.55
CA ASP A 264 2.88 4.78 -30.02
C ASP A 264 1.51 4.15 -29.62
N VAL A 265 0.47 4.33 -30.45
CA VAL A 265 -0.85 3.67 -30.33
C VAL A 265 -0.99 2.41 -31.18
#